data_AF-A0A1Y3U8R1-F1
#
_entry.id   AF-A0A1Y3U8R1-F1
#
_cell.length_a   1.000
_cell.length_b   1.000
_cell.length_c   1.000
_cell.angle_alpha   90.00
_cell.angle_beta   90.00
_cell.angle_gamma   90.00
#
_symmetry.space_group_name_H-M   'P 1'
#
loop_
_entity.id
_entity.type
_entity.pdbx_description
1 polymer ?
#
loop_
_entity_poly.entity_id
_entity_poly.type
_entity_poly.pdbx_seq_one_letter_code
_entity_poly.pdbx_strand_id
1 'polypeptide(L)' 'MEHFKQELVEYLDYYNNHRIKAKLKGLPPAIYRQQALLAS' A
#
# COMPACT_ATOMS: atom_id res chain seq x y z
N MET A 1 -17.20 -17.97 -1.43
CA MET A 1 -16.50 -17.08 -2.39
C MET A 1 -16.54 -15.62 -1.99
N GLU A 2 -17.62 -15.11 -1.37
CA GLU A 2 -17.68 -13.69 -0.92
C GLU A 2 -16.66 -13.36 0.18
N HIS A 3 -16.51 -14.21 1.20
CA HIS A 3 -15.52 -14.00 2.27
C HIS A 3 -14.09 -13.83 1.74
N PHE A 4 -13.68 -14.69 0.80
CA PHE A 4 -12.35 -14.59 0.19
C PHE A 4 -12.14 -13.26 -0.57
N LYS A 5 -13.17 -12.75 -1.25
CA LYS A 5 -13.06 -11.45 -1.94
C LYS A 5 -12.91 -10.30 -0.95
N GLN A 6 -13.59 -10.37 0.20
CA GLN A 6 -13.45 -9.38 1.27
C GLN A 6 -12.05 -9.40 1.86
N GLU A 7 -11.55 -10.58 2.24
CA GLU A 7 -10.19 -10.75 2.78
C GLU A 7 -9.11 -10.26 1.80
N LEU A 8 -9.31 -10.49 0.50
CA LEU A 8 -8.38 -10.00 -0.53
C LEU A 8 -8.38 -8.48 -0.62
N VAL A 9 -9.54 -7.83 -0.57
CA VAL A 9 -9.65 -6.37 -0.60
C VAL A 9 -9.00 -5.76 0.64
N GLU A 10 -9.26 -6.32 1.82
CA GLU A 10 -8.65 -5.88 3.08
C GLU A 10 -7.13 -6.03 3.05
N TYR A 11 -6.63 -7.15 2.52
CA TYR A 11 -5.20 -7.38 2.38
C TYR A 11 -4.54 -6.37 1.43
N LEU A 12 -5.17 -6.06 0.30
CA LEU A 12 -4.68 -5.07 -0.66
C LEU A 12 -4.65 -3.66 -0.06
N ASP A 13 -5.69 -3.28 0.68
CA ASP A 13 -5.77 -1.99 1.37
C ASP A 13 -4.68 -1.86 2.44
N TYR A 14 -4.56 -2.87 3.31
CA TYR A 14 -3.50 -2.94 4.32
C TYR A 14 -2.11 -2.78 3.68
N TYR A 15 -1.84 -3.51 2.60
CA TYR A 15 -0.54 -3.48 1.96
C TYR A 15 -0.23 -2.13 1.28
N ASN A 16 -1.23 -1.49 0.67
CA ASN A 16 -1.04 -0.24 -0.07
C ASN A 16 -1.02 1.00 0.82
N ASN A 17 -1.81 1.02 1.89
CA ASN A 17 -2.10 2.22 2.67
C ASN A 17 -1.54 2.16 4.10
N HIS A 18 -1.52 0.98 4.72
CA HIS A 18 -1.19 0.86 6.14
C HIS A 18 0.22 0.30 6.39
N ARG A 19 0.78 -0.45 5.44
CA ARG A 19 2.08 -1.09 5.60
C ARG A 19 3.24 -0.09 5.50
N ILE A 20 3.59 0.51 6.62
CA ILE A 20 4.73 1.42 6.72
C ILE A 20 6.03 0.60 6.83
N LYS A 21 7.03 0.93 6.00
CA LYS A 21 8.40 0.41 6.14
C LYS A 21 9.34 1.52 6.57
N ALA A 22 10.26 1.22 7.48
CA ALA A 22 11.32 2.15 7.89
C ALA A 22 12.12 2.72 6.70
N LYS A 23 12.31 1.91 5.64
CA LYS A 23 12.99 2.32 4.40
C LYS A 23 12.22 3.34 3.54
N LEU A 24 10.91 3.45 3.72
CA LEU A 24 10.04 4.38 2.96
C LEU A 24 9.89 5.74 3.69
N LYS A 25 10.78 6.04 4.65
CA LYS A 25 10.75 7.28 5.44
C LYS A 25 9.40 7.53 6.14
N GLY A 26 8.73 6.45 6.56
CA GLY A 26 7.42 6.54 7.23
C GLY A 26 6.23 6.71 6.28
N LEU A 27 6.44 6.73 4.96
CA LEU A 27 5.36 6.86 3.98
C LEU A 27 4.70 5.51 3.67
N PRO A 28 3.37 5.50 3.42
CA PRO A 28 2.69 4.36 2.84
C PRO A 28 3.25 3.97 1.45
N PRO A 29 3.20 2.68 1.06
CA PRO A 29 3.74 2.21 -0.21
C PRO A 29 3.16 2.89 -1.45
N ALA A 30 1.84 3.17 -1.46
CA ALA A 30 1.21 3.86 -2.58
C ALA A 30 1.76 5.28 -2.79
N ILE A 31 1.91 6.04 -1.70
CA ILE A 31 2.42 7.42 -1.72
C ILE A 31 3.89 7.46 -2.12
N TYR A 32 4.71 6.54 -1.58
CA TYR A 32 6.12 6.44 -1.94
C TYR A 32 6.30 6.18 -3.44
N ARG A 33 5.52 5.25 -4.02
CA ARG A 33 5.56 4.97 -5.46
C ARG A 33 5.14 6.19 -6.29
N GLN A 34 4.09 6.90 -5.88
CA GLN A 34 3.65 8.11 -6.57
C GLN A 34 4.73 9.19 -6.58
N GLN A 35 5.45 9.40 -5.48
CA GLN A 35 6.56 10.35 -5.43
C GLN A 35 7.69 9.97 -6.39
N ALA A 36 8.05 8.69 -6.47
CA ALA A 36 9.07 8.22 -7.40
C ALA A 36 8.70 8.47 -8.87
N LEU A 37 7.42 8.37 -9.23
CA LEU A 37 6.92 8.66 -10.59
C LEU A 37 6.86 10.16 -10.92
N LEU A 38 6.70 11.03 -9.93
CA LEU A 38 6.68 12.48 -10.14
C LEU A 38 8.09 13.08 -10.18
N ALA A 39 9.08 12.39 -9.59
CA ALA A 39 10.47 12.80 -9.56
C ALA A 39 11.28 12.35 -10.78
N SER A 40 10.68 11.55 -11.66
CA SER A 40 11.27 11.05 -12.91
C SER A 40 10.98 11.93 -14.11
#